data_AF-A0AA42J8W8-F1
#
_entry.id   AF-A0AA42J8W8-F1
#
_cell.length_a   1.000
_cell.length_b   1.000
_cell.length_c   1.000
_cell.angle_alpha   90.00
_cell.angle_beta   90.00
_cell.angle_gamma   90.00
#
_symmetry.space_group_name_H-M   'P 1'
#
loop_
_entity.id
_entity.type
_entity.pdbx_description
1 polymer ?
#
loop_
_entity_poly.entity_id
_entity_poly.type
_entity_poly.pdbx_seq_one_letter_code
_entity_poly.pdbx_strand_id
1 'polypeptide(L)'
;MSKTCYWSSWALLLVITFFSVHLFLAGYRLTADDVLYHQVGLGGFRKAWEFTRGAAAAQGRIGHYLDVGLSVLSAPFVDFYAFRVLYTGLYYSTFYLFGYYVSLLGGGHLGLVTALLLVSHHALDYYHLPPNSYPFHISVPIAAIILSRIVLLHRRREETTRSEWPMLALMGAGAIFNEKAFAFCIALLFVEKSWAVVQDSERVGLRLAVLGRLRSRSTWADIAPLVGVVLVYAVFRAAHPSSYEGNQLSPSLIGIPFFKTMLGHMFGGSAPGTITRMLDEYRRGGGGPSDWNWMSVAIVSFSTLGVARLVLRSEANDGGARPRYFVLVAIFLLAAMMVTAPVAIVEKYQNWCQAFVFCMFVDTRLSFVFLGGAGASFILGLNRIARTTSLSNAVTWSLAFLLAVLAALVFSRNTLLERDMRDYVSGWERAKLLACVSDDDLDARRQELPSLIEPRKRISFHPNFDVAAYWLAYVRSTRGRIDCGTAGPMDSTLGGLAKDR
;
A
#
# COMPACT_ATOMS: atom_id res chain seq x y z
N MET A 1 24.14 17.38 7.96
CA MET A 1 23.50 16.96 9.24
C MET A 1 24.47 16.24 10.17
N SER A 2 24.43 16.47 11.50
CA SER A 2 25.25 15.71 12.47
C SER A 2 24.77 14.26 12.59
N LYS A 3 25.69 13.32 12.87
CA LYS A 3 25.34 11.89 13.07
C LYS A 3 24.25 11.71 14.13
N THR A 4 24.34 12.45 15.24
CA THR A 4 23.34 12.39 16.32
C THR A 4 21.95 12.80 15.84
N CYS A 5 21.82 13.92 15.13
CA CYS A 5 20.54 14.40 14.60
C CYS A 5 19.89 13.38 13.64
N TYR A 6 20.72 12.75 12.80
CA TYR A 6 20.29 11.69 11.88
C TYR A 6 19.73 10.49 12.65
N TRP A 7 20.47 9.95 13.62
CA TRP A 7 20.02 8.81 14.41
C TRP A 7 18.78 9.10 15.26
N SER A 8 18.69 10.29 15.87
CA SER A 8 17.50 10.71 16.62
C SER A 8 16.26 10.76 15.72
N SER A 9 16.41 11.24 14.49
CA SER A 9 15.30 11.30 13.53
C SER A 9 14.82 9.92 13.11
N TRP A 10 15.73 8.96 12.90
CA TRP A 10 15.35 7.56 12.63
C TRP A 10 14.68 6.89 13.83
N ALA A 11 15.18 7.12 15.04
CA ALA A 11 14.58 6.59 16.26
C ALA A 11 13.13 7.08 16.43
N LEU A 12 12.90 8.39 16.27
CA LEU A 12 11.54 8.95 16.30
C LEU A 12 10.66 8.42 15.16
N LEU A 13 11.21 8.25 13.96
CA LEU A 13 10.47 7.66 12.85
C LEU A 13 10.07 6.20 13.13
N LEU A 14 10.92 5.42 13.79
CA LEU A 14 10.57 4.06 14.23
C LEU A 14 9.43 4.07 15.27
N VAL A 15 9.39 5.05 16.17
CA VAL A 15 8.25 5.23 17.09
C VAL A 15 6.97 5.48 16.30
N ILE A 16 6.97 6.41 15.34
CA ILE A 16 5.80 6.68 14.48
C ILE A 16 5.37 5.41 13.74
N THR A 17 6.33 4.65 13.18
CA THR A 17 6.05 3.39 12.48
C THR A 17 5.47 2.35 13.39
N PHE A 18 5.97 2.18 14.61
CA PHE A 18 5.42 1.20 15.57
C PHE A 18 3.94 1.45 15.83
N PHE A 19 3.57 2.70 16.16
CA PHE A 19 2.18 3.07 16.39
C PHE A 19 1.33 2.94 15.11
N SER A 20 1.86 3.35 13.96
CA SER A 20 1.13 3.26 12.70
C SER A 20 0.89 1.82 12.27
N VAL A 21 1.93 0.97 12.28
CA VAL A 21 1.86 -0.47 11.95
C VAL A 21 0.86 -1.20 12.82
N HIS A 22 0.83 -0.88 14.12
CA HIS A 22 -0.10 -1.53 15.05
C HIS A 22 -1.56 -1.41 14.60
N LEU A 23 -1.95 -0.24 14.06
CA LEU A 23 -3.32 -0.03 13.59
C LEU A 23 -3.70 -0.92 12.40
N PHE A 24 -2.72 -1.27 11.57
CA PHE A 24 -2.92 -2.11 10.39
C PHE A 24 -2.99 -3.60 10.73
N LEU A 25 -2.81 -4.01 11.99
CA LEU A 25 -2.93 -5.42 12.39
C LEU A 25 -4.37 -5.87 12.66
N ALA A 26 -5.31 -4.94 12.84
CA ALA A 26 -6.70 -5.27 13.22
C ALA A 26 -7.53 -5.81 12.05
N GLY A 27 -7.42 -5.21 10.86
CA GLY A 27 -8.21 -5.60 9.70
C GLY A 27 -7.60 -6.73 8.89
N TYR A 28 -8.34 -7.81 8.68
CA TYR A 28 -7.97 -8.88 7.76
C TYR A 28 -9.22 -9.51 7.15
N ARG A 29 -9.11 -10.01 5.92
CA ARG A 29 -10.25 -10.54 5.14
C ARG A 29 -11.39 -9.53 5.03
N LEU A 30 -11.03 -8.31 4.63
CA LEU A 30 -11.98 -7.19 4.61
C LEU A 30 -12.87 -7.19 3.38
N THR A 31 -12.50 -7.96 2.35
CA THR A 31 -13.17 -7.97 1.05
C THR A 31 -13.73 -9.34 0.70
N ALA A 32 -14.74 -9.38 -0.16
CA ALA A 32 -15.30 -10.62 -0.68
C ALA A 32 -14.25 -11.48 -1.42
N ASP A 33 -13.27 -10.83 -2.06
CA ASP A 33 -12.15 -11.49 -2.71
C ASP A 33 -11.23 -12.17 -1.70
N ASP A 34 -10.91 -11.53 -0.57
CA ASP A 34 -10.09 -12.15 0.48
C ASP A 34 -10.78 -13.39 1.08
N VAL A 35 -12.11 -13.33 1.28
CA VAL A 35 -12.90 -14.47 1.78
C VAL A 35 -12.92 -15.62 0.76
N LEU A 36 -13.08 -15.31 -0.52
CA LEU A 36 -13.00 -16.30 -1.59
C LEU A 36 -11.60 -16.95 -1.67
N TYR A 37 -10.54 -16.14 -1.63
CA TYR A 37 -9.16 -16.64 -1.62
C TYR A 37 -8.91 -17.53 -0.40
N HIS A 38 -9.48 -17.17 0.74
CA HIS A 38 -9.41 -18.00 1.92
C HIS A 38 -10.12 -19.34 1.73
N GLN A 39 -11.37 -19.36 1.27
CA GLN A 39 -12.11 -20.59 0.99
C GLN A 39 -11.38 -21.52 0.03
N VAL A 40 -10.79 -20.95 -1.02
CA VAL A 40 -10.00 -21.69 -2.01
C VAL A 40 -8.74 -22.26 -1.35
N GLY A 41 -8.02 -21.44 -0.58
CA GLY A 41 -6.81 -21.83 0.14
C GLY A 41 -7.04 -22.95 1.16
N LEU A 42 -8.20 -22.96 1.85
CA LEU A 42 -8.61 -24.06 2.74
C LEU A 42 -8.78 -25.39 2.01
N GLY A 43 -9.05 -25.38 0.70
CA GLY A 43 -9.13 -26.59 -0.12
C GLY A 43 -7.77 -27.17 -0.55
N GLY A 44 -6.66 -26.59 -0.10
CA GLY A 44 -5.30 -27.07 -0.36
C GLY A 44 -4.71 -26.60 -1.69
N PHE A 45 -3.44 -26.97 -1.91
CA PHE A 45 -2.62 -26.46 -3.02
C PHE A 45 -3.22 -26.73 -4.41
N ARG A 46 -3.81 -27.92 -4.64
CA ARG A 46 -4.41 -28.26 -5.93
C ARG A 46 -5.57 -27.32 -6.28
N LYS A 47 -6.49 -27.08 -5.33
CA LYS A 47 -7.64 -26.18 -5.53
C LYS A 47 -7.17 -24.73 -5.72
N ALA A 48 -6.17 -24.31 -4.95
CA ALA A 48 -5.53 -23.02 -5.12
C ALA A 48 -4.93 -22.84 -6.52
N TRP A 49 -4.16 -23.82 -6.99
CA TRP A 49 -3.55 -23.79 -8.32
C TRP A 49 -4.58 -23.77 -9.45
N GLU A 50 -5.62 -24.60 -9.35
CA GLU A 50 -6.72 -24.63 -10.34
C GLU A 50 -7.45 -23.29 -10.41
N PHE A 51 -7.76 -22.70 -9.26
CA PHE A 51 -8.37 -21.38 -9.16
C PHE A 51 -7.47 -20.29 -9.74
N THR A 52 -6.19 -20.26 -9.37
CA THR A 52 -5.21 -19.30 -9.88
C THR A 52 -5.04 -19.41 -11.39
N ARG A 53 -4.91 -20.62 -11.92
CA ARG A 53 -4.83 -20.86 -13.37
C ARG A 53 -6.11 -20.38 -14.07
N GLY A 54 -7.27 -20.70 -13.51
CA GLY A 54 -8.56 -20.26 -14.03
C GLY A 54 -8.68 -18.73 -14.07
N ALA A 55 -8.32 -18.05 -12.97
CA ALA A 55 -8.31 -16.59 -12.89
C ALA A 55 -7.34 -15.96 -13.90
N ALA A 56 -6.11 -16.49 -14.01
CA ALA A 56 -5.11 -15.98 -14.94
C ALA A 56 -5.57 -16.10 -16.40
N ALA A 57 -6.09 -17.27 -16.80
CA ALA A 57 -6.59 -17.49 -18.14
C ALA A 57 -7.85 -16.67 -18.43
N ALA A 58 -8.85 -16.66 -17.52
CA ALA A 58 -10.10 -15.93 -17.72
C ALA A 58 -9.90 -14.41 -17.82
N GLN A 59 -8.94 -13.87 -17.07
CA GLN A 59 -8.64 -12.43 -17.09
C GLN A 59 -7.53 -12.07 -18.09
N GLY A 60 -6.93 -13.05 -18.78
CA GLY A 60 -5.81 -12.83 -19.69
C GLY A 60 -4.64 -12.10 -19.02
N ARG A 61 -4.30 -12.46 -17.77
CA ARG A 61 -3.28 -11.81 -16.93
C ARG A 61 -2.26 -12.84 -16.45
N ILE A 62 -1.10 -12.90 -17.08
CA ILE A 62 -0.04 -13.85 -16.69
C ILE A 62 0.47 -13.62 -15.27
N GLY A 63 0.52 -12.36 -14.81
CA GLY A 63 0.86 -12.04 -13.42
C GLY A 63 -0.06 -12.69 -12.39
N HIS A 64 -1.27 -13.12 -12.77
CA HIS A 64 -2.20 -13.82 -11.86
C HIS A 64 -1.70 -15.15 -11.34
N TYR A 65 -0.80 -15.81 -12.06
CA TYR A 65 -0.10 -16.97 -11.50
C TYR A 65 0.71 -16.64 -10.24
N LEU A 66 1.16 -15.39 -10.12
CA LEU A 66 1.97 -14.91 -9.01
C LEU A 66 1.13 -14.17 -7.97
N ASP A 67 0.38 -13.14 -8.35
CA ASP A 67 -0.33 -12.30 -7.37
C ASP A 67 -1.54 -13.01 -6.72
N VAL A 68 -2.44 -13.63 -7.49
CA VAL A 68 -3.58 -14.41 -7.01
C VAL A 68 -3.06 -15.67 -6.34
N GLY A 69 -2.08 -16.34 -6.95
CA GLY A 69 -1.42 -17.50 -6.35
C GLY A 69 -0.91 -17.21 -4.94
N LEU A 70 -0.13 -16.14 -4.78
CA LEU A 70 0.39 -15.75 -3.47
C LEU A 70 -0.71 -15.28 -2.51
N SER A 71 -1.74 -14.58 -3.00
CA SER A 71 -2.87 -14.12 -2.19
C SER A 71 -3.70 -15.30 -1.65
N VAL A 72 -3.98 -16.31 -2.48
CA VAL A 72 -4.70 -17.53 -2.08
C VAL A 72 -3.86 -18.37 -1.10
N LEU A 73 -2.56 -18.52 -1.36
CA LEU A 73 -1.68 -19.29 -0.46
C LEU A 73 -1.46 -18.59 0.88
N SER A 74 -1.48 -17.25 0.92
CA SER A 74 -1.31 -16.49 2.15
C SER A 74 -2.60 -16.31 2.95
N ALA A 75 -3.77 -16.36 2.33
CA ALA A 75 -5.06 -16.12 2.98
C ALA A 75 -5.36 -17.01 4.21
N PRO A 76 -4.95 -18.30 4.27
CA PRO A 76 -5.11 -19.12 5.47
C PRO A 76 -4.22 -18.71 6.66
N PHE A 77 -3.14 -17.98 6.40
CA PHE A 77 -2.17 -17.59 7.43
C PHE A 77 -2.50 -16.26 8.11
N VAL A 78 -3.43 -15.46 7.56
CA VAL A 78 -3.79 -14.14 8.13
C VAL A 78 -4.39 -14.21 9.53
N ASP A 79 -4.90 -15.37 9.95
CA ASP A 79 -5.35 -15.59 11.33
C ASP A 79 -4.20 -15.49 12.35
N PHE A 80 -2.98 -15.87 11.93
CA PHE A 80 -1.81 -15.83 12.81
C PHE A 80 -1.33 -14.39 12.99
N TYR A 81 -1.28 -13.94 14.24
CA TYR A 81 -0.79 -12.61 14.58
C TYR A 81 0.63 -12.35 14.05
N ALA A 82 1.53 -13.33 14.18
CA ALA A 82 2.90 -13.24 13.66
C ALA A 82 2.95 -13.03 12.13
N PHE A 83 2.04 -13.67 11.39
CA PHE A 83 1.94 -13.48 9.95
C PHE A 83 1.45 -12.08 9.58
N ARG A 84 0.50 -11.52 10.36
CA ARG A 84 0.05 -10.13 10.21
C ARG A 84 1.17 -9.12 10.46
N VAL A 85 1.97 -9.37 11.49
CA VAL A 85 3.18 -8.57 11.75
C VAL A 85 4.16 -8.68 10.57
N LEU A 86 4.37 -9.88 10.02
CA LEU A 86 5.27 -10.10 8.89
C LEU A 86 4.84 -9.33 7.63
N TYR A 87 3.61 -9.51 7.14
CA TYR A 87 3.21 -8.87 5.88
C TYR A 87 3.03 -7.35 6.03
N THR A 88 2.60 -6.87 7.21
CA THR A 88 2.47 -5.43 7.49
C THR A 88 3.84 -4.79 7.65
N GLY A 89 4.77 -5.47 8.34
CA GLY A 89 6.16 -5.05 8.46
C GLY A 89 6.86 -4.99 7.09
N LEU A 90 6.67 -6.01 6.25
CA LEU A 90 7.18 -5.99 4.88
C LEU A 90 6.60 -4.82 4.07
N TYR A 91 5.29 -4.57 4.18
CA TYR A 91 4.66 -3.43 3.53
C TYR A 91 5.27 -2.10 3.95
N TYR A 92 5.38 -1.82 5.26
CA TYR A 92 6.00 -0.58 5.74
C TYR A 92 7.49 -0.50 5.39
N SER A 93 8.21 -1.62 5.32
CA SER A 93 9.61 -1.63 4.88
C SER A 93 9.78 -1.07 3.46
N THR A 94 8.77 -1.20 2.59
CA THR A 94 8.81 -0.60 1.25
C THR A 94 8.87 0.92 1.29
N PHE A 95 8.27 1.57 2.29
CA PHE A 95 8.35 3.03 2.48
C PHE A 95 9.77 3.46 2.88
N TYR A 96 10.43 2.69 3.74
CA TYR A 96 11.82 2.93 4.12
C TYR A 96 12.76 2.70 2.93
N LEU A 97 12.57 1.62 2.19
CA LEU A 97 13.33 1.33 0.97
C LEU A 97 13.15 2.43 -0.06
N PHE A 98 11.92 2.91 -0.28
CA PHE A 98 11.65 4.01 -1.19
C PHE A 98 12.28 5.32 -0.71
N GLY A 99 12.16 5.65 0.59
CA GLY A 99 12.84 6.80 1.18
C GLY A 99 14.36 6.74 0.98
N TYR A 100 14.96 5.56 1.18
CA TYR A 100 16.39 5.35 0.90
C TYR A 100 16.71 5.50 -0.59
N TYR A 101 15.93 4.91 -1.49
CA TYR A 101 16.05 5.10 -2.93
C TYR A 101 16.03 6.59 -3.32
N VAL A 102 15.05 7.35 -2.82
CA VAL A 102 14.94 8.79 -3.05
C VAL A 102 16.14 9.55 -2.47
N SER A 103 16.70 9.09 -1.35
CA SER A 103 17.91 9.68 -0.76
C SER A 103 19.12 9.56 -1.68
N LEU A 104 19.20 8.48 -2.47
CA LEU A 104 20.25 8.33 -3.47
C LEU A 104 20.11 9.38 -4.57
N LEU A 105 18.88 9.73 -4.96
CA LEU A 105 18.62 10.69 -6.03
C LEU A 105 18.85 12.14 -5.58
N GLY A 106 18.23 12.55 -4.47
CA GLY A 106 18.14 13.95 -4.05
C GLY A 106 18.76 14.28 -2.69
N GLY A 107 19.46 13.33 -2.05
CA GLY A 107 20.15 13.53 -0.77
C GLY A 107 19.39 13.00 0.46
N GLY A 108 20.12 12.85 1.57
CA GLY A 108 19.65 12.21 2.80
C GLY A 108 18.37 12.83 3.40
N HIS A 109 18.26 14.16 3.40
CA HIS A 109 17.08 14.85 3.94
C HIS A 109 15.82 14.55 3.14
N LEU A 110 15.91 14.51 1.81
CA LEU A 110 14.76 14.18 0.94
C LEU A 110 14.24 12.78 1.23
N GLY A 111 15.13 11.80 1.37
CA GLY A 111 14.74 10.44 1.70
C GLY A 111 14.05 10.32 3.06
N LEU A 112 14.55 11.02 4.07
CA LEU A 112 13.99 10.99 5.43
C LEU A 112 12.63 11.69 5.52
N VAL A 113 12.44 12.86 4.88
CA VAL A 113 11.11 13.49 4.80
C VAL A 113 10.14 12.63 3.99
N THR A 114 10.61 11.99 2.92
CA THR A 114 9.78 11.05 2.14
C THR A 114 9.29 9.91 3.02
N ALA A 115 10.19 9.23 3.76
CA ALA A 115 9.81 8.16 4.68
C ALA A 115 8.87 8.65 5.79
N LEU A 116 9.13 9.84 6.36
CA LEU A 116 8.24 10.46 7.34
C LEU A 116 6.83 10.62 6.81
N LEU A 117 6.67 11.22 5.62
CA LEU A 117 5.36 11.41 4.99
C LEU A 117 4.66 10.08 4.73
N LEU A 118 5.38 9.11 4.14
CA LEU A 118 4.80 7.81 3.80
C LEU A 118 4.34 7.03 5.03
N VAL A 119 5.05 7.12 6.15
CA VAL A 119 4.64 6.45 7.39
C VAL A 119 3.50 7.20 8.08
N SER A 120 3.67 8.52 8.30
CA SER A 120 2.77 9.30 9.16
C SER A 120 1.48 9.75 8.48
N HIS A 121 1.43 9.79 7.15
CA HIS A 121 0.25 10.21 6.38
C HIS A 121 -0.44 9.03 5.68
N HIS A 122 -0.12 7.79 6.08
CA HIS A 122 -0.72 6.60 5.51
C HIS A 122 -2.13 6.36 6.06
N ALA A 123 -3.13 6.40 5.19
CA ALA A 123 -4.52 6.15 5.58
C ALA A 123 -4.78 4.65 5.76
N LEU A 124 -5.40 4.23 6.86
CA LEU A 124 -6.03 2.91 6.99
C LEU A 124 -7.38 2.94 6.26
N ASP A 125 -7.74 1.86 5.57
CA ASP A 125 -9.05 1.77 4.92
C ASP A 125 -9.57 0.35 4.68
N TYR A 126 -10.90 0.20 4.59
CA TYR A 126 -11.61 -1.07 4.33
C TYR A 126 -11.57 -1.53 2.89
N TYR A 127 -11.25 -0.60 1.98
CA TYR A 127 -11.19 -0.90 0.57
C TYR A 127 -10.12 -1.96 0.28
N HIS A 128 -10.11 -2.41 -0.96
CA HIS A 128 -9.14 -3.28 -1.62
C HIS A 128 -7.69 -2.71 -1.59
N LEU A 129 -7.20 -2.36 -0.41
CA LEU A 129 -5.96 -1.66 -0.13
C LEU A 129 -5.08 -2.55 0.75
N PRO A 130 -3.87 -2.86 0.28
CA PRO A 130 -2.86 -3.46 1.13
C PRO A 130 -2.46 -2.52 2.28
N PRO A 131 -1.94 -3.08 3.39
CA PRO A 131 -1.66 -4.50 3.61
C PRO A 131 -2.86 -5.34 4.09
N ASN A 132 -3.98 -4.73 4.51
CA ASN A 132 -5.11 -5.45 5.11
C ASN A 132 -5.88 -6.33 4.10
N SER A 133 -5.97 -5.88 2.84
CA SER A 133 -6.45 -6.69 1.72
C SER A 133 -5.25 -7.19 0.90
N TYR A 134 -5.35 -8.40 0.34
CA TYR A 134 -4.34 -9.00 -0.54
C TYR A 134 -2.90 -8.97 0.04
N PRO A 135 -2.63 -9.74 1.12
CA PRO A 135 -1.29 -9.82 1.69
C PRO A 135 -0.24 -10.12 0.62
N PHE A 136 0.89 -9.43 0.69
CA PHE A 136 2.03 -9.53 -0.24
C PHE A 136 1.81 -9.08 -1.69
N HIS A 137 0.58 -8.92 -2.16
CA HIS A 137 0.24 -8.57 -3.55
C HIS A 137 1.05 -7.37 -4.07
N ILE A 138 1.16 -6.31 -3.24
CA ILE A 138 1.99 -5.14 -3.54
C ILE A 138 3.39 -5.28 -2.95
N SER A 139 3.51 -5.64 -1.66
CA SER A 139 4.75 -5.44 -0.91
C SER A 139 5.95 -6.19 -1.49
N VAL A 140 5.75 -7.44 -1.93
CA VAL A 140 6.82 -8.30 -2.46
C VAL A 140 7.37 -7.77 -3.78
N PRO A 141 6.56 -7.57 -4.84
CA PRO A 141 7.11 -7.10 -6.11
C PRO A 141 7.69 -5.68 -6.02
N ILE A 142 7.08 -4.80 -5.21
CA ILE A 142 7.60 -3.44 -5.02
C ILE A 142 8.92 -3.44 -4.27
N ALA A 143 9.08 -4.27 -3.23
CA ALA A 143 10.36 -4.44 -2.55
C ALA A 143 11.45 -4.94 -3.52
N ALA A 144 11.13 -5.96 -4.33
CA ALA A 144 12.06 -6.50 -5.33
C ALA A 144 12.51 -5.42 -6.34
N ILE A 145 11.56 -4.63 -6.87
CA ILE A 145 11.84 -3.52 -7.78
C ILE A 145 12.74 -2.48 -7.09
N ILE A 146 12.36 -1.97 -5.92
CA ILE A 146 13.13 -0.90 -5.25
C ILE A 146 14.54 -1.39 -4.85
N LEU A 147 14.66 -2.59 -4.29
CA LEU A 147 15.95 -3.17 -3.92
C LEU A 147 16.86 -3.32 -5.13
N SER A 148 16.33 -3.83 -6.25
CA SER A 148 17.10 -3.95 -7.50
C SER A 148 17.63 -2.58 -7.96
N ARG A 149 16.81 -1.53 -7.87
CA ARG A 149 17.21 -0.18 -8.27
C ARG A 149 18.25 0.42 -7.35
N ILE A 150 18.10 0.25 -6.03
CA ILE A 150 19.09 0.70 -5.04
C ILE A 150 20.47 0.10 -5.37
N VAL A 151 20.53 -1.22 -5.59
CA VAL A 151 21.80 -1.92 -5.87
C VAL A 151 22.37 -1.46 -7.22
N LEU A 152 21.54 -1.33 -8.26
CA LEU A 152 21.98 -0.86 -9.58
C LEU A 152 22.52 0.58 -9.52
N LEU A 153 21.86 1.47 -8.79
CA LEU A 153 22.30 2.86 -8.63
C LEU A 153 23.68 2.95 -7.96
N HIS A 154 23.93 2.15 -6.91
CA HIS A 154 25.24 2.09 -6.27
C HIS A 154 26.32 1.55 -7.20
N ARG A 155 26.08 0.40 -7.85
CA ARG A 155 27.05 -0.21 -8.76
C ARG A 155 27.44 0.68 -9.93
N ARG A 156 26.46 1.42 -10.49
CA ARG A 156 26.67 2.35 -11.60
C ARG A 156 27.41 3.61 -11.18
N ARG A 157 27.32 4.02 -9.91
CA ARG A 157 28.09 5.14 -9.35
C ARG A 157 29.53 4.77 -9.05
N GLU A 158 29.74 3.55 -8.57
CA GLU A 158 31.06 3.00 -8.22
C GLU A 158 31.81 2.45 -9.44
N GLU A 159 31.23 2.50 -10.64
CA GLU A 159 31.79 1.98 -11.89
C GLU A 159 32.28 0.51 -11.78
N THR A 160 31.57 -0.30 -10.98
CA THR A 160 32.00 -1.68 -10.71
C THR A 160 31.85 -2.59 -11.94
N THR A 161 32.77 -3.55 -12.11
CA THR A 161 32.69 -4.59 -13.16
C THR A 161 31.67 -5.69 -12.87
N ARG A 162 30.96 -5.63 -11.72
CA ARG A 162 30.01 -6.66 -11.31
C ARG A 162 28.80 -6.69 -12.25
N SER A 163 28.39 -7.89 -12.65
CA SER A 163 27.24 -8.10 -13.55
C SER A 163 25.95 -7.48 -13.02
N GLU A 164 25.28 -6.64 -13.82
CA GLU A 164 23.98 -6.03 -13.51
C GLU A 164 22.81 -7.01 -13.68
N TRP A 165 23.00 -8.09 -14.43
CA TRP A 165 21.95 -9.02 -14.84
C TRP A 165 21.09 -9.58 -13.70
N PRO A 166 21.64 -10.00 -12.54
CA PRO A 166 20.81 -10.51 -11.45
C PRO A 166 19.81 -9.47 -10.92
N MET A 167 20.21 -8.19 -10.88
CA MET A 167 19.33 -7.12 -10.41
C MET A 167 18.31 -6.72 -11.49
N LEU A 168 18.70 -6.72 -12.77
CA LEU A 168 17.76 -6.51 -13.88
C LEU A 168 16.72 -7.64 -13.97
N ALA A 169 17.13 -8.89 -13.72
CA ALA A 169 16.23 -10.04 -13.63
C ALA A 169 15.28 -9.93 -12.43
N LEU A 170 15.79 -9.53 -11.26
CA LEU A 170 14.94 -9.27 -10.08
C LEU A 170 13.93 -8.14 -10.33
N MET A 171 14.35 -7.07 -11.00
CA MET A 171 13.45 -5.98 -11.42
C MET A 171 12.35 -6.50 -12.36
N GLY A 172 12.73 -7.28 -13.37
CA GLY A 172 11.77 -7.91 -14.30
C GLY A 172 10.82 -8.88 -13.60
N ALA A 173 11.31 -9.68 -12.66
CA ALA A 173 10.50 -10.59 -11.85
C ALA A 173 9.52 -9.85 -10.92
N GLY A 174 9.92 -8.69 -10.37
CA GLY A 174 8.99 -7.82 -9.65
C GLY A 174 7.94 -7.20 -10.58
N ALA A 175 8.36 -6.77 -11.78
CA ALA A 175 7.48 -6.11 -12.74
C ALA A 175 6.46 -7.07 -13.39
N ILE A 176 6.80 -8.34 -13.61
CA ILE A 176 5.86 -9.35 -14.16
C ILE A 176 4.80 -9.79 -13.16
N PHE A 177 5.01 -9.53 -11.87
CA PHE A 177 4.17 -10.01 -10.79
C PHE A 177 2.71 -9.56 -10.93
N ASN A 178 2.49 -8.30 -11.31
CA ASN A 178 1.19 -7.78 -11.73
C ASN A 178 1.37 -6.46 -12.49
N GLU A 179 0.32 -6.01 -13.20
CA GLU A 179 0.41 -4.80 -14.02
C GLU A 179 0.60 -3.52 -13.19
N LYS A 180 0.22 -3.52 -11.91
CA LYS A 180 0.44 -2.37 -11.01
C LYS A 180 1.92 -2.25 -10.64
N ALA A 181 2.58 -3.36 -10.35
CA ALA A 181 4.02 -3.43 -10.12
C ALA A 181 4.80 -3.06 -11.39
N PHE A 182 4.34 -3.48 -12.57
CA PHE A 182 4.89 -3.03 -13.84
C PHE A 182 4.80 -1.50 -14.00
N ALA A 183 3.62 -0.90 -13.80
CA ALA A 183 3.43 0.54 -13.88
C ALA A 183 4.30 1.29 -12.85
N PHE A 184 4.40 0.77 -11.62
CA PHE A 184 5.31 1.31 -10.61
C PHE A 184 6.78 1.24 -11.06
N CYS A 185 7.22 0.13 -11.66
CA CYS A 185 8.59 0.00 -12.16
C CYS A 185 8.91 1.04 -13.24
N ILE A 186 7.99 1.25 -14.19
CA ILE A 186 8.15 2.30 -15.21
C ILE A 186 8.20 3.68 -14.55
N ALA A 187 7.28 3.98 -13.64
CA ALA A 187 7.24 5.25 -12.93
C ALA A 187 8.53 5.50 -12.13
N LEU A 188 9.09 4.47 -11.50
CA LEU A 188 10.35 4.55 -10.76
C LEU A 188 11.53 4.85 -11.69
N LEU A 189 11.63 4.16 -12.82
CA LEU A 189 12.65 4.43 -13.85
C LEU A 189 12.48 5.82 -14.47
N PHE A 190 11.23 6.26 -14.69
CA PHE A 190 10.94 7.62 -15.15
C PHE A 190 11.50 8.66 -14.18
N VAL A 191 11.29 8.49 -12.87
CA VAL A 191 11.89 9.37 -11.85
C VAL A 191 13.42 9.36 -11.95
N GLU A 192 14.04 8.18 -12.00
CA GLU A 192 15.49 8.03 -12.07
C GLU A 192 16.09 8.73 -13.30
N LYS A 193 15.56 8.43 -14.49
CA LYS A 193 16.09 8.95 -15.75
C LYS A 193 15.79 10.43 -15.94
N SER A 194 14.59 10.88 -15.58
CA SER A 194 14.24 12.30 -15.67
C SER A 194 15.12 13.14 -14.75
N TRP A 195 15.39 12.65 -13.53
CA TRP A 195 16.28 13.35 -12.61
C TRP A 195 17.72 13.38 -13.12
N ALA A 196 18.22 12.28 -13.68
CA ALA A 196 19.54 12.23 -14.28
C ALA A 196 19.69 13.21 -15.48
N VAL A 197 18.65 13.33 -16.32
CA VAL A 197 18.60 14.34 -17.40
C VAL A 197 18.67 15.76 -16.82
N VAL A 198 17.93 16.04 -15.75
CA VAL A 198 17.95 17.36 -15.10
C VAL A 198 19.35 17.71 -14.61
N GLN A 199 20.05 16.75 -13.99
CA GLN A 199 21.43 16.94 -13.52
C GLN A 199 22.42 17.19 -14.66
N ASP A 200 22.36 16.39 -15.73
CA ASP A 200 23.26 16.55 -16.88
C ASP A 200 22.97 17.84 -17.66
N SER A 201 21.71 18.27 -17.70
CA SER A 201 21.29 19.47 -18.45
C SER A 201 21.99 20.75 -17.97
N GLU A 202 22.48 20.77 -16.72
CA GLU A 202 23.24 21.90 -16.18
C GLU A 202 24.63 22.03 -16.83
N ARG A 203 25.19 20.91 -17.31
CA ARG A 203 26.54 20.86 -17.89
C ARG A 203 26.52 20.94 -19.41
N VAL A 204 25.59 20.23 -20.05
CA VAL A 204 25.58 20.03 -21.52
C VAL A 204 24.32 20.56 -22.19
N GLY A 205 23.37 21.13 -21.44
CA GLY A 205 22.06 21.55 -21.95
C GLY A 205 21.07 20.39 -22.10
N LEU A 206 19.77 20.71 -22.10
CA LEU A 206 18.68 19.72 -22.05
C LEU A 206 18.70 18.74 -23.22
N ARG A 207 18.88 19.24 -24.46
CA ARG A 207 18.84 18.40 -25.67
C ARG A 207 19.94 17.33 -25.66
N LEU A 208 21.17 17.71 -25.34
CA LEU A 208 22.29 16.78 -25.29
C LEU A 208 22.18 15.83 -24.09
N ALA A 209 21.68 16.29 -22.94
CA ALA A 209 21.39 15.45 -21.79
C ALA A 209 20.38 14.34 -22.13
N VAL A 210 19.26 14.68 -22.79
CA VAL A 210 18.25 13.71 -23.22
C VAL A 210 18.85 12.70 -24.21
N LEU A 211 19.53 13.18 -25.26
CA LEU A 211 20.15 12.30 -26.27
C LEU A 211 21.22 11.39 -25.66
N GLY A 212 22.06 11.92 -24.76
CA GLY A 212 23.07 11.16 -24.05
C GLY A 212 22.46 10.04 -23.22
N ARG A 213 21.37 10.32 -22.49
CA ARG A 213 20.67 9.30 -21.69
C ARG A 213 19.95 8.26 -22.55
N LEU A 214 19.34 8.65 -23.66
CA LEU A 214 18.72 7.71 -24.61
C LEU A 214 19.74 6.82 -25.31
N ARG A 215 20.97 7.29 -25.52
CA ARG A 215 22.07 6.48 -26.10
C ARG A 215 22.83 5.66 -25.05
N SER A 216 22.62 5.89 -23.76
CA SER A 216 23.37 5.21 -22.71
C SER A 216 22.99 3.72 -22.62
N ARG A 217 24.01 2.86 -22.47
CA ARG A 217 23.83 1.41 -22.31
C ARG A 217 22.95 1.06 -21.10
N SER A 218 23.06 1.83 -20.01
CA SER A 218 22.27 1.60 -18.79
C SER A 218 20.77 1.84 -18.99
N THR A 219 20.39 2.82 -19.81
CA THR A 219 18.98 3.05 -20.17
C THR A 219 18.43 1.84 -20.94
N TRP A 220 19.15 1.35 -21.95
CA TRP A 220 18.71 0.17 -22.71
C TRP A 220 18.70 -1.11 -21.87
N ALA A 221 19.66 -1.27 -20.96
CA ALA A 221 19.68 -2.38 -20.01
C ALA A 221 18.45 -2.38 -19.09
N ASP A 222 17.95 -1.21 -18.69
CA ASP A 222 16.72 -1.09 -17.90
C ASP A 222 15.44 -1.31 -18.74
N ILE A 223 15.43 -0.91 -20.02
CA ILE A 223 14.30 -1.09 -20.94
C ILE A 223 14.11 -2.56 -21.34
N ALA A 224 15.20 -3.28 -21.61
CA ALA A 224 15.17 -4.67 -22.09
C ALA A 224 14.28 -5.62 -21.25
N PRO A 225 14.41 -5.70 -19.91
CA PRO A 225 13.53 -6.56 -19.11
C PRO A 225 12.07 -6.10 -19.15
N LEU A 226 11.79 -4.80 -19.24
CA LEU A 226 10.42 -4.29 -19.36
C LEU A 226 9.77 -4.69 -20.69
N VAL A 227 10.51 -4.59 -21.79
CA VAL A 227 10.06 -5.09 -23.10
C VAL A 227 9.78 -6.58 -23.03
N GLY A 228 10.65 -7.35 -22.37
CA GLY A 228 10.42 -8.78 -22.12
C GLY A 228 9.11 -9.05 -21.37
N VAL A 229 8.83 -8.31 -20.30
CA VAL A 229 7.57 -8.42 -19.56
C VAL A 229 6.36 -8.10 -20.45
N VAL A 230 6.42 -7.02 -21.24
CA VAL A 230 5.34 -6.65 -22.18
C VAL A 230 5.11 -7.76 -23.21
N LEU A 231 6.17 -8.33 -23.79
CA LEU A 231 6.06 -9.42 -24.76
C LEU A 231 5.39 -10.65 -24.14
N VAL A 232 5.79 -11.03 -22.92
CA VAL A 232 5.18 -12.15 -22.20
C VAL A 232 3.69 -11.89 -21.94
N TYR A 233 3.33 -10.69 -21.49
CA TYR A 233 1.92 -10.30 -21.30
C TYR A 233 1.14 -10.31 -22.63
N ALA A 234 1.72 -9.79 -23.71
CA ALA A 234 1.07 -9.72 -25.01
C ALA A 234 0.81 -11.12 -25.59
N VAL A 235 1.82 -12.01 -25.55
CA VAL A 235 1.68 -13.40 -26.00
C VAL A 235 0.64 -14.14 -25.18
N PHE A 236 0.69 -14.01 -23.84
CA PHE A 236 -0.29 -14.65 -22.98
C PHE A 236 -1.71 -14.13 -23.23
N ARG A 237 -1.87 -12.81 -23.39
CA ARG A 237 -3.17 -12.19 -23.68
C ARG A 237 -3.72 -12.57 -25.06
N ALA A 238 -2.86 -12.79 -26.05
CA ALA A 238 -3.27 -13.28 -27.36
C ALA A 238 -3.80 -14.72 -27.26
N ALA A 239 -3.16 -15.57 -26.46
CA ALA A 239 -3.62 -16.94 -26.21
C ALA A 239 -4.87 -17.02 -25.30
N HIS A 240 -5.02 -16.05 -24.39
CA HIS A 240 -6.10 -15.97 -23.42
C HIS A 240 -6.74 -14.57 -23.38
N PRO A 241 -7.63 -14.23 -24.33
CA PRO A 241 -8.35 -12.96 -24.33
C PRO A 241 -9.18 -12.80 -23.05
N SER A 242 -9.14 -11.63 -22.41
CA SER A 242 -9.88 -11.39 -21.17
C SER A 242 -11.35 -11.15 -21.40
N SER A 243 -12.18 -11.87 -20.64
CA SER A 243 -13.59 -11.57 -20.46
C SER A 243 -13.88 -10.62 -19.29
N TYR A 244 -12.87 -10.27 -18.49
CA TYR A 244 -13.03 -9.42 -17.31
C TYR A 244 -13.02 -7.93 -17.66
N GLU A 245 -14.13 -7.24 -17.38
CA GLU A 245 -14.32 -5.79 -17.63
C GLU A 245 -13.28 -4.90 -16.95
N GLY A 246 -12.81 -5.27 -15.74
CA GLY A 246 -11.77 -4.52 -15.03
C GLY A 246 -10.40 -4.55 -15.70
N ASN A 247 -10.29 -5.26 -16.84
CA ASN A 247 -9.08 -5.36 -17.66
C ASN A 247 -9.40 -5.07 -19.16
N GLN A 248 -10.42 -4.25 -19.40
CA GLN A 248 -10.80 -3.74 -20.71
C GLN A 248 -10.76 -2.20 -20.69
N LEU A 249 -10.30 -1.61 -21.79
CA LEU A 249 -10.32 -0.15 -21.94
C LEU A 249 -11.77 0.31 -22.07
N SER A 250 -12.07 1.48 -21.50
CA SER A 250 -13.36 2.11 -21.76
C SER A 250 -13.55 2.33 -23.27
N PRO A 251 -14.70 1.94 -23.87
CA PRO A 251 -14.99 2.19 -25.27
C PRO A 251 -15.10 3.69 -25.57
N SER A 252 -15.35 4.51 -24.55
CA SER A 252 -15.34 5.97 -24.64
C SER A 252 -14.49 6.58 -23.53
N LEU A 253 -13.45 7.34 -23.90
CA LEU A 253 -12.65 8.09 -22.93
C LEU A 253 -13.35 9.41 -22.60
N ILE A 254 -14.19 9.39 -21.56
CA ILE A 254 -14.82 10.62 -21.07
C ILE A 254 -13.83 11.32 -20.11
N GLY A 255 -13.41 12.53 -20.47
CA GLY A 255 -12.35 13.25 -19.75
C GLY A 255 -12.64 13.49 -18.26
N ILE A 256 -13.84 13.95 -17.92
CA ILE A 256 -14.21 14.26 -16.52
C ILE A 256 -14.15 13.01 -15.62
N PRO A 257 -14.79 11.87 -15.95
CA PRO A 257 -14.64 10.61 -15.23
C PRO A 257 -13.20 10.13 -15.11
N PHE A 258 -12.40 10.25 -16.17
CA PHE A 258 -10.98 9.91 -16.15
C PHE A 258 -10.23 10.72 -15.09
N PHE A 259 -10.34 12.06 -15.11
CA PHE A 259 -9.64 12.92 -14.15
C PHE A 259 -10.14 12.71 -12.71
N LYS A 260 -11.45 12.57 -12.51
CA LYS A 260 -12.04 12.28 -11.19
C LYS A 260 -11.48 10.97 -10.61
N THR A 261 -11.46 9.91 -11.43
CA THR A 261 -10.95 8.59 -11.03
C THR A 261 -9.45 8.65 -10.76
N MET A 262 -8.68 9.27 -11.65
CA MET A 262 -7.23 9.42 -11.49
C MET A 262 -6.87 10.19 -10.21
N LEU A 263 -7.49 11.36 -9.97
CA LEU A 263 -7.23 12.15 -8.77
C LEU A 263 -7.70 11.44 -7.50
N GLY A 264 -8.87 10.81 -7.55
CA GLY A 264 -9.37 9.99 -6.45
C GLY A 264 -8.39 8.89 -6.07
N HIS A 265 -7.90 8.14 -7.06
CA HIS A 265 -6.95 7.06 -6.83
C HIS A 265 -5.59 7.59 -6.37
N MET A 266 -5.13 8.73 -6.90
CA MET A 266 -3.87 9.34 -6.47
C MET A 266 -3.92 9.73 -4.98
N PHE A 267 -4.95 10.49 -4.58
CA PHE A 267 -5.00 11.14 -3.27
C PHE A 267 -5.79 10.37 -2.21
N GLY A 268 -6.59 9.37 -2.58
CA GLY A 268 -7.50 8.68 -1.66
C GLY A 268 -6.81 7.99 -0.49
N GLY A 269 -5.57 7.52 -0.69
CA GLY A 269 -4.75 6.87 0.34
C GLY A 269 -3.83 7.81 1.12
N SER A 270 -3.98 9.12 0.93
CA SER A 270 -3.15 10.18 1.53
C SER A 270 -3.91 10.97 2.59
N ALA A 271 -3.22 11.87 3.30
CA ALA A 271 -3.82 12.76 4.29
C ALA A 271 -4.98 13.61 3.73
N PRO A 272 -4.87 14.28 2.57
CA PRO A 272 -6.01 14.97 1.96
C PRO A 272 -7.27 14.11 1.82
N GLY A 273 -7.13 12.90 1.24
CA GLY A 273 -8.27 11.99 1.06
C GLY A 273 -8.87 11.54 2.40
N THR A 274 -8.01 11.30 3.40
CA THR A 274 -8.41 10.98 4.78
C THR A 274 -9.20 12.12 5.42
N ILE A 275 -8.72 13.35 5.32
CA ILE A 275 -9.36 14.53 5.93
C ILE A 275 -10.72 14.79 5.28
N THR A 276 -10.83 14.69 3.96
CA THR A 276 -12.12 14.84 3.28
C THR A 276 -13.14 13.82 3.78
N ARG A 277 -12.74 12.55 3.96
CA ARG A 277 -13.62 11.51 4.52
C ARG A 277 -13.97 11.77 5.98
N MET A 278 -13.00 12.15 6.81
CA MET A 278 -13.23 12.47 8.22
C MET A 278 -14.24 13.62 8.38
N LEU A 279 -14.15 14.66 7.54
CA LEU A 279 -15.10 15.77 7.56
C LEU A 279 -16.52 15.34 7.14
N ASP A 280 -16.63 14.43 6.18
CA ASP A 280 -17.91 13.86 5.73
C ASP A 280 -18.53 12.95 6.81
N GLU A 281 -17.71 12.10 7.44
CA GLU A 281 -18.10 11.25 8.58
C GLU A 281 -18.58 12.12 9.77
N TYR A 282 -17.83 13.16 10.14
CA TYR A 282 -18.20 14.08 11.22
C TYR A 282 -19.52 14.81 10.93
N ARG A 283 -19.72 15.28 9.69
CA ARG A 283 -20.99 15.92 9.26
C ARG A 283 -22.20 14.98 9.37
N ARG A 284 -21.98 13.67 9.24
CA ARG A 284 -23.02 12.65 9.42
C ARG A 284 -23.20 12.19 10.87
N GLY A 285 -22.54 12.85 11.83
CA GLY A 285 -22.60 12.47 13.25
C GLY A 285 -21.72 11.28 13.62
N GLY A 286 -20.72 10.94 12.79
CA GLY A 286 -19.70 9.95 13.10
C GLY A 286 -18.76 10.40 14.23
N GLY A 287 -18.09 9.42 14.86
CA GLY A 287 -17.28 9.55 16.09
C GLY A 287 -16.45 10.83 16.21
N GLY A 288 -16.46 11.40 17.41
CA GLY A 288 -15.85 12.70 17.71
C GLY A 288 -14.47 12.60 18.35
N PRO A 289 -13.86 13.75 18.71
CA PRO A 289 -12.58 13.79 19.42
C PRO A 289 -12.59 13.07 20.78
N SER A 290 -13.76 12.84 21.38
CA SER A 290 -13.94 12.06 22.61
C SER A 290 -13.46 10.62 22.47
N ASP A 291 -13.53 10.08 21.27
CA ASP A 291 -13.20 8.67 21.01
C ASP A 291 -11.69 8.47 20.78
N TRP A 292 -10.90 9.53 20.74
CA TRP A 292 -9.49 9.44 20.37
C TRP A 292 -8.60 8.96 21.52
N ASN A 293 -7.59 8.14 21.20
CA ASN A 293 -6.51 7.85 22.14
C ASN A 293 -5.50 9.02 22.12
N TRP A 294 -5.81 10.07 22.88
CA TRP A 294 -5.04 11.32 22.91
C TRP A 294 -3.55 11.13 23.22
N MET A 295 -3.19 10.15 24.05
CA MET A 295 -1.79 9.85 24.36
C MET A 295 -1.06 9.36 23.10
N SER A 296 -1.64 8.40 22.37
CA SER A 296 -1.02 7.87 21.14
C SER A 296 -0.96 8.92 20.04
N VAL A 297 -2.03 9.73 19.91
CA VAL A 297 -2.07 10.87 18.97
C VAL A 297 -0.97 11.88 19.30
N ALA A 298 -0.78 12.22 20.58
CA ALA A 298 0.27 13.13 21.03
C ALA A 298 1.66 12.57 20.71
N ILE A 299 1.92 11.28 21.00
CA ILE A 299 3.20 10.63 20.71
C ILE A 299 3.52 10.71 19.21
N VAL A 300 2.58 10.35 18.35
CA VAL A 300 2.75 10.39 16.89
C VAL A 300 2.96 11.83 16.40
N SER A 301 2.18 12.79 16.90
CA SER A 301 2.27 14.20 16.51
C SER A 301 3.61 14.82 16.93
N PHE A 302 4.01 14.68 18.20
CA PHE A 302 5.27 15.23 18.71
C PHE A 302 6.49 14.53 18.09
N SER A 303 6.43 13.23 17.83
CA SER A 303 7.49 12.53 17.10
C SER A 303 7.61 13.04 15.67
N THR A 304 6.48 13.25 14.97
CA THR A 304 6.45 13.84 13.62
C THR A 304 7.02 15.25 13.61
N LEU A 305 6.61 16.09 14.57
CA LEU A 305 7.14 17.44 14.77
C LEU A 305 8.65 17.41 14.98
N GLY A 306 9.13 16.50 15.84
CA GLY A 306 10.55 16.31 16.14
C GLY A 306 11.37 15.95 14.90
N VAL A 307 10.97 14.90 14.17
CA VAL A 307 11.64 14.49 12.92
C VAL A 307 11.63 15.62 11.90
N ALA A 308 10.46 16.19 11.61
CA ALA A 308 10.33 17.26 10.62
C ALA A 308 11.21 18.46 11.00
N ARG A 309 11.18 18.88 12.26
CA ARG A 309 11.97 20.03 12.73
C ARG A 309 13.47 19.77 12.62
N LEU A 310 13.94 18.59 13.03
CA LEU A 310 15.36 18.22 12.97
C LEU A 310 15.86 18.21 11.52
N VAL A 311 15.10 17.59 10.62
CA VAL A 311 15.48 17.45 9.20
C VAL A 311 15.41 18.78 8.45
N LEU A 312 14.36 19.56 8.66
CA LEU A 312 14.22 20.87 8.02
C LEU A 312 15.28 21.85 8.52
N ARG A 313 15.67 21.76 9.81
CA ARG A 313 16.79 22.54 10.37
C ARG A 313 18.14 22.08 9.85
N SER A 314 18.36 20.77 9.70
CA SER A 314 19.66 20.28 9.24
C SER A 314 19.87 20.57 7.77
N GLU A 315 18.83 20.39 6.95
CA GLU A 315 18.81 20.87 5.57
C GLU A 315 19.09 22.38 5.58
N ALA A 316 18.56 23.14 6.57
CA ALA A 316 18.79 24.59 6.77
C ALA A 316 20.26 25.02 6.66
N ASN A 317 21.13 24.16 7.15
CA ASN A 317 22.54 24.47 7.34
C ASN A 317 23.44 23.87 6.26
N ASP A 318 22.94 22.93 5.45
CA ASP A 318 23.71 22.36 4.35
C ASP A 318 23.80 23.39 3.21
N GLY A 319 24.95 24.06 3.08
CA GLY A 319 25.26 25.05 2.05
C GLY A 319 25.52 24.47 0.65
N GLY A 320 25.19 23.20 0.42
CA GLY A 320 25.43 22.51 -0.85
C GLY A 320 24.62 23.11 -2.01
N ALA A 321 24.99 22.74 -3.24
CA ALA A 321 24.31 23.13 -4.48
C ALA A 321 22.79 22.93 -4.38
N ARG A 322 22.00 23.77 -5.08
CA ARG A 322 20.54 23.80 -4.98
C ARG A 322 19.90 22.59 -5.70
N PRO A 323 19.46 21.52 -5.03
CA PRO A 323 18.57 20.56 -5.65
C PRO A 323 17.32 21.30 -6.14
N ARG A 324 16.94 21.04 -7.39
CA ARG A 324 15.75 21.60 -8.03
C ARG A 324 14.50 20.89 -7.51
N TYR A 325 14.20 21.10 -6.23
CA TYR A 325 13.12 20.42 -5.54
C TYR A 325 11.77 20.54 -6.27
N PHE A 326 11.43 21.70 -6.84
CA PHE A 326 10.18 21.85 -7.61
C PHE A 326 10.15 21.06 -8.92
N VAL A 327 11.31 20.78 -9.54
CA VAL A 327 11.37 19.88 -10.69
C VAL A 327 11.12 18.44 -10.24
N LEU A 328 11.66 18.04 -9.08
CA LEU A 328 11.34 16.75 -8.48
C LEU A 328 9.85 16.62 -8.13
N VAL A 329 9.19 17.69 -7.65
CA VAL A 329 7.73 17.70 -7.44
C VAL A 329 7.00 17.31 -8.74
N ALA A 330 7.32 17.96 -9.85
CA ALA A 330 6.70 17.66 -11.15
C ALA A 330 6.98 16.21 -11.59
N ILE A 331 8.23 15.75 -11.48
CA ILE A 331 8.63 14.38 -11.83
C ILE A 331 7.85 13.35 -11.00
N PHE A 332 7.77 13.54 -9.68
CA PHE A 332 7.05 12.62 -8.79
C PHE A 332 5.52 12.66 -9.02
N LEU A 333 4.93 13.81 -9.29
CA LEU A 333 3.51 13.90 -9.63
C LEU A 333 3.18 13.19 -10.94
N LEU A 334 4.03 13.34 -11.96
CA LEU A 334 3.89 12.60 -13.22
C LEU A 334 4.04 11.09 -12.99
N ALA A 335 4.99 10.67 -12.16
CA ALA A 335 5.14 9.26 -11.78
C ALA A 335 3.89 8.72 -11.07
N ALA A 336 3.29 9.49 -10.16
CA ALA A 336 2.03 9.12 -9.51
C ALA A 336 0.88 8.99 -10.53
N MET A 337 0.80 9.88 -11.52
CA MET A 337 -0.18 9.81 -12.61
C MET A 337 0.06 8.58 -13.51
N MET A 338 1.31 8.24 -13.82
CA MET A 338 1.64 7.06 -14.64
C MET A 338 1.16 5.75 -14.01
N VAL A 339 1.13 5.68 -12.67
CA VAL A 339 0.64 4.52 -11.94
C VAL A 339 -0.88 4.41 -11.95
N THR A 340 -1.59 5.55 -11.84
CA THR A 340 -3.06 5.57 -11.71
C THR A 340 -3.78 5.67 -13.04
N ALA A 341 -3.16 6.27 -14.06
CA ALA A 341 -3.77 6.45 -15.38
C ALA A 341 -4.27 5.13 -16.00
N PRO A 342 -3.54 4.00 -15.95
CA PRO A 342 -4.04 2.72 -16.46
C PRO A 342 -5.33 2.24 -15.80
N VAL A 343 -5.56 2.59 -14.53
CA VAL A 343 -6.82 2.27 -13.82
C VAL A 343 -7.91 3.28 -14.19
N ALA A 344 -7.55 4.56 -14.30
CA ALA A 344 -8.49 5.63 -14.59
C ALA A 344 -9.09 5.55 -16.01
N ILE A 345 -8.47 4.86 -16.97
CA ILE A 345 -9.01 4.64 -18.33
C ILE A 345 -9.97 3.44 -18.44
N VAL A 346 -10.11 2.66 -17.38
CA VAL A 346 -10.95 1.45 -17.36
C VAL A 346 -12.34 1.82 -16.83
N GLU A 347 -13.37 1.53 -17.63
CA GLU A 347 -14.76 1.94 -17.38
C GLU A 347 -15.30 1.46 -16.02
N LYS A 348 -15.01 0.20 -15.65
CA LYS A 348 -15.40 -0.37 -14.35
C LYS A 348 -15.02 0.53 -13.17
N TYR A 349 -13.78 1.04 -13.16
CA TYR A 349 -13.30 1.87 -12.05
C TYR A 349 -13.86 3.28 -12.10
N GLN A 350 -14.12 3.83 -13.30
CA GLN A 350 -14.83 5.09 -13.45
C GLN A 350 -16.26 4.99 -12.89
N ASN A 351 -16.97 3.91 -13.21
CA ASN A 351 -18.34 3.66 -12.75
C ASN A 351 -18.38 3.46 -11.23
N TRP A 352 -17.44 2.69 -10.67
CA TRP A 352 -17.32 2.54 -9.22
C TRP A 352 -17.06 3.87 -8.51
N CYS A 353 -16.13 4.67 -9.00
CA CYS A 353 -15.82 5.99 -8.46
C CYS A 353 -17.02 6.96 -8.54
N GLN A 354 -17.86 6.84 -9.56
CA GLN A 354 -19.09 7.63 -9.68
C GLN A 354 -20.20 7.15 -8.74
N ALA A 355 -20.45 5.84 -8.68
CA ALA A 355 -21.56 5.26 -7.94
C ALA A 355 -21.35 5.30 -6.42
N PHE A 356 -20.14 5.03 -5.95
CA PHE A 356 -19.88 4.84 -4.52
C PHE A 356 -19.16 6.02 -3.87
N VAL A 357 -18.86 7.10 -4.59
CA VAL A 357 -18.02 8.24 -4.14
C VAL A 357 -16.57 7.85 -3.80
N PHE A 358 -16.29 6.55 -3.62
CA PHE A 358 -14.99 6.01 -3.27
C PHE A 358 -14.19 5.66 -4.52
N CYS A 359 -13.17 6.48 -4.78
CA CYS A 359 -12.28 6.34 -5.92
C CYS A 359 -10.92 5.84 -5.42
N MET A 360 -10.88 4.60 -4.90
CA MET A 360 -9.65 4.02 -4.36
C MET A 360 -9.55 2.54 -4.70
N PHE A 361 -8.34 2.11 -5.01
CA PHE A 361 -8.03 0.70 -5.24
C PHE A 361 -6.54 0.45 -4.98
N VAL A 362 -6.07 -0.76 -5.27
CA VAL A 362 -4.68 -1.21 -5.07
C VAL A 362 -3.62 -0.18 -5.54
N ASP A 363 -3.85 0.49 -6.69
CA ASP A 363 -2.94 1.49 -7.26
C ASP A 363 -2.81 2.76 -6.42
N THR A 364 -3.81 3.08 -5.58
CA THR A 364 -3.76 4.19 -4.62
C THR A 364 -2.57 4.09 -3.67
N ARG A 365 -2.17 2.87 -3.29
CA ARG A 365 -0.99 2.68 -2.43
C ARG A 365 0.31 2.97 -3.16
N LEU A 366 0.36 2.67 -4.45
CA LEU A 366 1.53 2.88 -5.29
C LEU A 366 1.70 4.36 -5.67
N SER A 367 0.61 5.06 -6.00
CA SER A 367 0.65 6.51 -6.24
C SER A 367 1.03 7.28 -4.99
N PHE A 368 0.57 6.84 -3.81
CA PHE A 368 0.93 7.45 -2.53
C PHE A 368 2.44 7.48 -2.29
N VAL A 369 3.18 6.45 -2.72
CA VAL A 369 4.64 6.41 -2.64
C VAL A 369 5.28 7.60 -3.37
N PHE A 370 4.85 7.86 -4.61
CA PHE A 370 5.33 8.98 -5.40
C PHE A 370 4.81 10.34 -4.88
N LEU A 371 3.58 10.40 -4.36
CA LEU A 371 3.07 11.61 -3.68
C LEU A 371 3.89 11.95 -2.43
N GLY A 372 4.40 10.96 -1.69
CA GLY A 372 5.33 11.19 -0.59
C GLY A 372 6.63 11.86 -1.06
N GLY A 373 7.20 11.40 -2.18
CA GLY A 373 8.36 12.03 -2.81
C GLY A 373 8.09 13.45 -3.30
N ALA A 374 6.92 13.68 -3.91
CA ALA A 374 6.48 15.01 -4.33
C ALA A 374 6.30 15.96 -3.14
N GLY A 375 5.60 15.51 -2.08
CA GLY A 375 5.39 16.28 -0.86
C GLY A 375 6.70 16.62 -0.15
N ALA A 376 7.61 15.65 -0.03
CA ALA A 376 8.91 15.88 0.58
C ALA A 376 9.73 16.92 -0.21
N SER A 377 9.74 16.79 -1.54
CA SER A 377 10.40 17.75 -2.42
C SER A 377 9.80 19.14 -2.27
N PHE A 378 8.47 19.27 -2.27
CA PHE A 378 7.78 20.54 -2.10
C PHE A 378 8.12 21.22 -0.77
N ILE A 379 8.07 20.48 0.34
CA ILE A 379 8.36 20.99 1.69
C ILE A 379 9.82 21.47 1.79
N LEU A 380 10.78 20.69 1.28
CA LEU A 380 12.18 21.09 1.29
C LEU A 380 12.44 22.28 0.36
N GLY A 381 11.74 22.35 -0.78
CA GLY A 381 11.75 23.50 -1.68
C GLY A 381 11.28 24.79 -1.00
N LEU A 382 10.13 24.76 -0.34
CA LEU A 382 9.59 25.89 0.42
C LEU A 382 10.52 26.30 1.56
N ASN A 383 10.98 25.34 2.36
CA ASN A 383 11.90 25.59 3.47
C ASN A 383 13.20 26.24 2.99
N ARG A 384 13.67 25.87 1.80
CA ARG A 384 14.89 26.43 1.20
C ARG A 384 14.67 27.84 0.65
N ILE A 385 13.52 28.14 0.02
CA ILE A 385 13.18 29.51 -0.40
C ILE A 385 13.11 30.43 0.82
N ALA A 386 12.44 29.98 1.90
CA ALA A 386 12.28 30.79 3.10
C ALA A 386 13.60 31.15 3.82
N ARG A 387 14.70 30.45 3.54
CA ARG A 387 16.00 30.75 4.14
C ARG A 387 16.59 32.08 3.75
N THR A 388 16.28 32.59 2.56
CA THR A 388 16.78 33.91 2.15
C THR A 388 16.06 35.04 2.88
N THR A 389 15.11 34.70 3.77
CA THR A 389 14.32 35.65 4.55
C THR A 389 14.64 35.53 6.03
N SER A 390 14.39 36.60 6.79
CA SER A 390 14.44 36.61 8.25
C SER A 390 13.43 35.64 8.90
N LEU A 391 12.46 35.13 8.14
CA LEU A 391 11.39 34.24 8.59
C LEU A 391 11.72 32.75 8.51
N SER A 392 12.95 32.38 8.18
CA SER A 392 13.35 30.98 7.94
C SER A 392 12.98 30.01 9.07
N ASN A 393 13.21 30.42 10.32
CA ASN A 393 12.84 29.63 11.50
C ASN A 393 11.33 29.50 11.66
N ALA A 394 10.57 30.57 11.41
CA ALA A 394 9.11 30.55 11.49
C ALA A 394 8.53 29.59 10.44
N VAL A 395 8.99 29.67 9.18
CA VAL A 395 8.56 28.76 8.12
C VAL A 395 8.91 27.31 8.44
N THR A 396 10.12 27.06 8.97
CA THR A 396 10.52 25.70 9.40
C THR A 396 9.55 25.14 10.44
N TRP A 397 9.23 25.94 11.47
CA TRP A 397 8.29 25.53 12.52
C TRP A 397 6.87 25.33 11.98
N SER A 398 6.38 26.23 11.13
CA SER A 398 5.05 26.13 10.52
C SER A 398 4.92 24.87 9.67
N LEU A 399 5.92 24.54 8.84
CA LEU A 399 5.93 23.31 8.04
C LEU A 399 5.96 22.07 8.93
N ALA A 400 6.82 22.05 9.96
CA ALA A 400 6.91 20.92 10.89
C ALA A 400 5.61 20.73 11.70
N PHE A 401 4.99 21.84 12.14
CA PHE A 401 3.71 21.84 12.84
C PHE A 401 2.58 21.35 11.93
N LEU A 402 2.51 21.83 10.69
CA LEU A 402 1.53 21.35 9.71
C LEU A 402 1.62 19.84 9.50
N LEU A 403 2.83 19.30 9.32
CA LEU A 403 3.03 17.85 9.21
C LEU A 403 2.58 17.10 10.46
N ALA A 404 2.86 17.63 11.64
CA ALA A 404 2.45 17.04 12.91
C ALA A 404 0.93 17.04 13.12
N VAL A 405 0.24 18.10 12.67
CA VAL A 405 -1.23 18.19 12.68
C VAL A 405 -1.82 17.20 11.68
N LEU A 406 -1.32 17.15 10.46
CA LEU A 406 -1.80 16.19 9.44
C LEU A 406 -1.60 14.74 9.90
N ALA A 407 -0.44 14.42 10.48
CA ALA A 407 -0.17 13.10 11.06
C ALA A 407 -1.13 12.77 12.22
N ALA A 408 -1.40 13.73 13.10
CA ALA A 408 -2.37 13.55 14.19
C ALA A 408 -3.77 13.24 13.64
N LEU A 409 -4.25 14.00 12.65
CA LEU A 409 -5.57 13.79 12.03
C LEU A 409 -5.67 12.41 11.35
N VAL A 410 -4.66 12.03 10.58
CA VAL A 410 -4.61 10.70 9.94
C VAL A 410 -4.59 9.60 10.99
N PHE A 411 -3.76 9.72 12.02
CA PHE A 411 -3.65 8.72 13.07
C PHE A 411 -4.95 8.58 13.88
N SER A 412 -5.60 9.70 14.21
CA SER A 412 -6.90 9.71 14.88
C SER A 412 -7.96 8.98 14.06
N ARG A 413 -8.10 9.28 12.76
CA ARG A 413 -9.04 8.57 11.88
C ARG A 413 -8.69 7.09 11.79
N ASN A 414 -7.41 6.76 11.62
CA ASN A 414 -6.99 5.36 11.55
C ASN A 414 -7.33 4.61 12.84
N THR A 415 -7.24 5.25 14.01
CA THR A 415 -7.62 4.65 15.29
C THR A 415 -9.12 4.34 15.36
N LEU A 416 -9.97 5.26 14.87
CA LEU A 416 -11.42 5.01 14.79
C LEU A 416 -11.73 3.85 13.85
N LEU A 417 -11.08 3.85 12.68
CA LEU A 417 -11.30 2.82 11.69
C LEU A 417 -10.77 1.45 12.13
N GLU A 418 -9.66 1.44 12.86
CA GLU A 418 -9.08 0.24 13.45
C GLU A 418 -10.02 -0.42 14.44
N ARG A 419 -10.71 0.36 15.29
CA ARG A 419 -11.74 -0.15 16.21
C ARG A 419 -12.91 -0.75 15.45
N ASP A 420 -13.38 -0.05 14.43
CA ASP A 420 -14.46 -0.57 13.59
C ASP A 420 -14.03 -1.86 12.87
N MET A 421 -12.76 -1.96 12.44
CA MET A 421 -12.19 -3.17 11.86
C MET A 421 -12.13 -4.31 12.87
N ARG A 422 -11.81 -4.04 14.15
CA ARG A 422 -11.89 -5.04 15.23
C ARG A 422 -13.30 -5.60 15.36
N ASP A 423 -14.30 -4.72 15.33
CA ASP A 423 -15.71 -5.11 15.39
C ASP A 423 -16.11 -5.93 14.16
N TYR A 424 -15.64 -5.56 12.97
CA TYR A 424 -15.81 -6.32 11.73
C TYR A 424 -15.22 -7.73 11.86
N VAL A 425 -13.98 -7.85 12.33
CA VAL A 425 -13.29 -9.16 12.45
C VAL A 425 -13.77 -10.00 13.64
N SER A 426 -14.62 -9.47 14.52
CA SER A 426 -15.20 -10.21 15.65
C SER A 426 -15.95 -11.47 15.22
N GLY A 427 -16.49 -11.50 13.99
CA GLY A 427 -17.09 -12.71 13.42
C GLY A 427 -16.10 -13.86 13.31
N TRP A 428 -14.86 -13.60 12.91
CA TRP A 428 -13.81 -14.62 12.85
C TRP A 428 -13.47 -15.17 14.23
N GLU A 429 -13.45 -14.32 15.26
CA GLU A 429 -13.21 -14.75 16.65
C GLU A 429 -14.37 -15.59 17.19
N ARG A 430 -15.63 -15.21 16.92
CA ARG A 430 -16.80 -16.04 17.25
C ARG A 430 -16.76 -17.40 16.56
N ALA A 431 -16.37 -17.45 15.28
CA ALA A 431 -16.20 -18.70 14.56
C ALA A 431 -15.09 -19.58 15.16
N LYS A 432 -13.99 -19.00 15.66
CA LYS A 432 -12.95 -19.77 16.37
C LYS A 432 -13.49 -20.41 17.65
N LEU A 433 -14.34 -19.70 18.42
CA LEU A 433 -14.97 -20.26 19.62
C LEU A 433 -15.88 -21.46 19.30
N LEU A 434 -16.55 -21.44 18.14
CA LEU A 434 -17.37 -22.56 17.69
C LEU A 434 -16.55 -23.78 17.22
N ALA A 435 -15.25 -23.65 17.01
CA ALA A 435 -14.42 -24.79 16.58
C ALA A 435 -14.28 -25.87 17.66
N CYS A 436 -14.61 -25.56 18.91
CA CYS A 436 -14.63 -26.52 20.02
C CYS A 436 -15.97 -27.26 20.20
N VAL A 437 -16.98 -26.95 19.39
CA VAL A 437 -18.26 -27.67 19.35
C VAL A 437 -18.10 -28.99 18.58
N SER A 438 -18.90 -30.01 18.88
CA SER A 438 -18.88 -31.31 18.17
C SER A 438 -19.26 -31.17 16.69
N ASP A 439 -18.78 -32.07 15.81
CA ASP A 439 -19.15 -32.01 14.38
C ASP A 439 -20.62 -32.30 14.13
N ASP A 440 -21.23 -33.19 14.91
CA ASP A 440 -22.64 -33.54 14.79
C ASP A 440 -23.54 -32.31 15.07
N ASP A 441 -23.21 -31.54 16.12
CA ASP A 441 -23.93 -30.31 16.45
C ASP A 441 -23.75 -29.23 15.37
N LEU A 442 -22.53 -29.09 14.82
CA LEU A 442 -22.24 -28.14 13.76
C LEU A 442 -22.98 -28.49 12.46
N ASP A 443 -23.07 -29.77 12.11
CA ASP A 443 -23.81 -30.24 10.93
C ASP A 443 -25.32 -30.06 11.13
N ALA A 444 -25.85 -30.40 12.31
CA ALA A 444 -27.26 -30.20 12.65
C ALA A 444 -27.67 -28.72 12.56
N ARG A 445 -26.77 -27.80 12.91
CA ARG A 445 -26.99 -26.35 12.90
C ARG A 445 -26.33 -25.62 11.74
N ARG A 446 -25.94 -26.31 10.66
CA ARG A 446 -25.18 -25.72 9.55
C ARG A 446 -25.81 -24.41 9.01
N GLN A 447 -27.13 -24.38 8.86
CA GLN A 447 -27.84 -23.21 8.33
C GLN A 447 -27.91 -22.04 9.32
N GLU A 448 -27.74 -22.30 10.61
CA GLU A 448 -27.71 -21.27 11.67
C GLU A 448 -26.31 -20.69 11.89
N LEU A 449 -25.25 -21.39 11.46
CA LEU A 449 -23.87 -20.93 11.66
C LEU A 449 -23.63 -19.48 11.20
N PRO A 450 -24.10 -19.03 10.02
CA PRO A 450 -23.90 -17.65 9.61
C PRO A 450 -24.48 -16.62 10.60
N SER A 451 -25.68 -16.86 11.15
CA SER A 451 -26.31 -15.92 12.09
C SER A 451 -25.71 -15.98 13.49
N LEU A 452 -25.15 -17.13 13.88
CA LEU A 452 -24.41 -17.29 15.14
C LEU A 452 -23.04 -16.59 15.08
N ILE A 453 -22.32 -16.75 13.97
CA ILE A 453 -20.98 -16.20 13.78
C ILE A 453 -21.03 -14.71 13.45
N GLU A 454 -22.00 -14.29 12.66
CA GLU A 454 -21.96 -13.01 11.96
C GLU A 454 -23.37 -12.37 11.94
N PRO A 455 -23.97 -12.10 13.12
CA PRO A 455 -25.37 -11.65 13.20
C PRO A 455 -25.62 -10.31 12.51
N ARG A 456 -24.58 -9.47 12.37
CA ARG A 456 -24.69 -8.10 11.81
C ARG A 456 -24.50 -8.04 10.29
N LYS A 457 -24.19 -9.14 9.60
CA LYS A 457 -24.03 -9.18 8.13
C LYS A 457 -23.02 -8.15 7.56
N ARG A 458 -21.98 -7.83 8.33
CA ARG A 458 -20.86 -6.96 7.97
C ARG A 458 -19.85 -7.67 7.05
N ILE A 459 -19.58 -8.96 7.26
CA ILE A 459 -18.57 -9.67 6.44
C ILE A 459 -19.07 -9.76 5.00
N SER A 460 -18.24 -9.28 4.07
CA SER A 460 -18.60 -9.19 2.65
C SER A 460 -18.34 -10.52 1.94
N PHE A 461 -19.35 -11.01 1.21
CA PHE A 461 -19.28 -12.22 0.40
C PHE A 461 -19.70 -11.93 -1.04
N HIS A 462 -19.20 -12.70 -2.01
CA HIS A 462 -19.64 -12.61 -3.40
C HIS A 462 -21.11 -13.05 -3.54
N PRO A 463 -21.85 -12.54 -4.56
CA PRO A 463 -23.16 -13.09 -4.90
C PRO A 463 -23.06 -14.60 -5.16
N ASN A 464 -24.00 -15.39 -4.63
CA ASN A 464 -24.04 -16.86 -4.72
C ASN A 464 -22.98 -17.61 -3.90
N PHE A 465 -22.29 -16.95 -2.97
CA PHE A 465 -21.38 -17.62 -2.06
C PHE A 465 -22.14 -18.45 -1.01
N ASP A 466 -21.84 -19.75 -0.89
CA ASP A 466 -22.41 -20.61 0.16
C ASP A 466 -21.75 -20.29 1.51
N VAL A 467 -22.29 -19.27 2.19
CA VAL A 467 -21.80 -18.75 3.47
C VAL A 467 -21.83 -19.84 4.56
N ALA A 468 -22.86 -20.69 4.57
CA ALA A 468 -23.01 -21.75 5.57
C ALA A 468 -21.95 -22.84 5.38
N ALA A 469 -21.72 -23.32 4.15
CA ALA A 469 -20.66 -24.27 3.85
C ALA A 469 -19.27 -23.70 4.18
N TYR A 470 -19.05 -22.43 3.85
CA TYR A 470 -17.79 -21.76 4.14
C TYR A 470 -17.50 -21.73 5.64
N TRP A 471 -18.45 -21.27 6.46
CA TRP A 471 -18.26 -21.20 7.89
C TRP A 471 -18.03 -22.57 8.51
N LEU A 472 -18.79 -23.58 8.09
CA LEU A 472 -18.57 -24.96 8.54
C LEU A 472 -17.15 -25.45 8.21
N ALA A 473 -16.68 -25.22 6.98
CA ALA A 473 -15.32 -25.58 6.57
C ALA A 473 -14.26 -24.81 7.38
N TYR A 474 -14.49 -23.51 7.62
CA TYR A 474 -13.60 -22.68 8.43
C TYR A 474 -13.47 -23.18 9.87
N VAL A 475 -14.62 -23.40 10.54
CA VAL A 475 -14.69 -23.89 11.92
C VAL A 475 -13.96 -25.22 12.05
N ARG A 476 -14.21 -26.17 11.13
CA ARG A 476 -13.50 -27.47 11.09
C ARG A 476 -12.00 -27.32 10.90
N SER A 477 -11.57 -26.45 9.99
CA SER A 477 -10.14 -26.21 9.74
C SER A 477 -9.41 -25.57 10.93
N THR A 478 -10.17 -24.91 11.80
CA THR A 478 -9.66 -24.20 12.98
C THR A 478 -9.51 -25.13 14.18
N ARG A 479 -10.34 -26.18 14.31
CA ARG A 479 -10.32 -27.11 15.46
C ARG A 479 -8.92 -27.71 15.71
N GLY A 480 -8.18 -28.06 14.66
CA GLY A 480 -6.82 -28.58 14.77
C GLY A 480 -5.74 -27.54 15.11
N ARG A 481 -6.10 -26.27 15.25
CA ARG A 481 -5.17 -25.13 15.47
C ARG A 481 -5.36 -24.43 16.81
N ILE A 482 -6.43 -24.75 17.54
CA ILE A 482 -6.75 -24.16 18.84
C ILE A 482 -6.81 -25.27 19.90
N ASP A 483 -6.38 -24.95 21.11
CA ASP A 483 -6.59 -25.84 22.25
C ASP A 483 -8.01 -25.64 22.78
N CYS A 484 -8.85 -26.65 22.58
CA CYS A 484 -10.23 -26.64 23.04
C CYS A 484 -10.40 -27.08 24.49
N GLY A 485 -9.32 -27.51 25.18
CA GLY A 485 -9.41 -28.11 26.52
C GLY A 485 -10.44 -29.25 26.61
N THR A 486 -10.97 -29.50 27.82
CA THR A 486 -12.23 -30.25 27.99
C THR A 486 -13.40 -29.34 27.61
N ALA A 487 -13.65 -29.19 26.31
CA ALA A 487 -14.74 -28.36 25.80
C ALA A 487 -16.09 -28.78 26.43
N GLY A 488 -16.79 -27.82 27.03
CA GLY A 488 -18.16 -28.00 27.52
C GLY A 488 -19.19 -27.97 26.38
N PRO A 489 -20.44 -28.40 26.63
CA PRO A 489 -21.50 -28.41 25.62
C PRO A 489 -21.78 -27.01 25.03
N MET A 490 -22.21 -26.97 23.76
CA MET A 490 -22.40 -25.76 22.94
C MET A 490 -23.22 -24.65 23.62
N ASP A 491 -24.21 -25.01 24.44
CA ASP A 491 -25.06 -24.06 25.18
C ASP A 491 -24.29 -23.22 26.21
N SER A 492 -23.19 -23.75 26.77
CA SER A 492 -22.30 -22.98 27.65
C SER A 492 -21.49 -21.94 26.89
N THR A 493 -21.02 -22.29 25.68
CA THR A 493 -20.28 -21.38 24.77
C THR A 493 -21.20 -20.32 24.17
N LEU A 494 -22.41 -20.69 23.76
CA LEU A 494 -23.42 -19.78 23.24
C LEU A 494 -23.97 -18.84 24.33
N GLY A 495 -24.11 -19.33 25.57
CA GLY A 495 -24.51 -18.51 26.72
C GLY A 495 -23.49 -17.40 27.07
N GLY A 496 -22.20 -17.62 26.80
CA GLY A 496 -21.17 -16.58 26.87
C GLY A 496 -21.30 -15.56 25.72
N LEU A 497 -21.47 -16.05 24.49
CA LEU A 497 -21.63 -15.20 23.30
C LEU A 497 -22.90 -14.34 23.31
N ALA A 498 -23.96 -14.77 24.00
CA ALA A 498 -25.19 -14.03 24.15
C ALA A 498 -25.11 -12.89 25.19
N LYS A 499 -24.18 -12.97 26.16
CA LYS A 499 -23.96 -11.91 27.18
C LYS A 499 -23.16 -10.73 26.65
N ASP A 500 -22.42 -10.90 25.56
CA ASP A 500 -21.66 -9.85 24.88
C ASP A 500 -22.46 -9.12 23.77
N ARG A 501 -23.79 -9.34 23.71
CA ARG A 501 -24.73 -8.54 22.93
C ARG A 501 -25.28 -7.39 23.75
#